data_AF-A0A7K6VM36-F1
#
_entry.id   AF-A0A7K6VM36-F1
#
_cell.length_a   1.000
_cell.length_b   1.000
_cell.length_c   1.000
_cell.angle_alpha   90.00
_cell.angle_beta   90.00
_cell.angle_gamma   90.00
#
_symmetry.space_group_name_H-M   'P 1'
#
loop_
_entity.id
_entity.type
_entity.pdbx_description
1 polymer ?
#
loop_
_entity_poly.entity_id
_entity_poly.type
_entity_poly.pdbx_seq_one_letter_code
_entity_poly.pdbx_strand_id
1 'polypeptide(L)'
;ALCKPLDEAFSLWKQLLENPGIPDVRSREQTMTSLQLLASLYRLQAKPIQALESFLLLQSLCQRLGDNLGAAEALCQLTRLLLQLECPSQAQV
;
A
#
# COMPACT_ATOMS: atom_id res chain seq x y z
N ALA A 1 10.04 1.52 -20.66
CA ALA A 1 10.07 0.57 -19.53
C ALA A 1 8.64 0.17 -19.20
N LEU A 2 8.37 -1.12 -19.06
CA LEU A 2 7.01 -1.68 -18.87
C LEU A 2 6.28 -1.20 -17.60
N CYS A 3 6.98 -0.53 -16.68
CA CYS A 3 6.43 -0.08 -15.39
C CYS A 3 5.99 1.38 -15.33
N LYS A 4 6.19 2.19 -16.40
CA LYS A 4 5.94 3.64 -16.35
C LYS A 4 4.56 4.03 -15.81
N PRO A 5 3.44 3.43 -16.31
CA PRO A 5 2.11 3.75 -15.80
C PRO A 5 1.92 3.39 -14.32
N LEU A 6 2.58 2.32 -13.85
CA LEU A 6 2.52 1.89 -12.47
C LEU A 6 3.25 2.86 -11.54
N ASP A 7 4.44 3.31 -11.96
CA ASP A 7 5.26 4.28 -11.22
C ASP A 7 4.61 5.67 -11.18
N GLU A 8 3.91 6.06 -12.26
CA GLU A 8 3.08 7.27 -12.30
C GLU A 8 1.88 7.15 -11.35
N ALA A 9 1.14 6.04 -11.39
CA ALA A 9 0.01 5.80 -10.48
C ALA A 9 0.46 5.84 -9.02
N PHE A 10 1.61 5.23 -8.70
CA PHE A 10 2.18 5.27 -7.36
C PHE A 10 2.53 6.68 -6.89
N SER A 11 3.10 7.49 -7.79
CA SER A 11 3.42 8.90 -7.50
C SER A 11 2.16 9.72 -7.22
N LEU A 12 1.09 9.50 -8.00
CA LEU A 12 -0.21 10.15 -7.78
C LEU A 12 -0.84 9.74 -6.45
N TRP A 13 -0.76 8.46 -6.07
CA TRP A 13 -1.24 8.00 -4.77
C TRP A 13 -0.49 8.64 -3.61
N LYS A 14 0.85 8.74 -3.70
CA LYS A 14 1.66 9.43 -2.69
C LYS A 14 1.22 10.88 -2.55
N GLN A 15 1.14 11.61 -3.66
CA GLN A 15 0.71 13.01 -3.65
C GLN A 15 -0.71 13.18 -3.08
N LEU A 16 -1.66 12.32 -3.44
CA LEU A 16 -3.03 12.39 -2.92
C LEU A 16 -3.08 12.14 -1.41
N LEU A 17 -2.28 11.20 -0.92
CA LEU A 17 -2.30 10.73 0.46
C LEU A 17 -1.30 11.45 1.39
N GLU A 18 -0.49 12.38 0.86
CA GLU A 18 0.37 13.28 1.63
C GLU A 18 -0.44 14.10 2.65
N ASN A 19 -1.68 14.47 2.32
CA ASN A 19 -2.57 15.12 3.27
C ASN A 19 -3.10 14.07 4.28
N PRO A 20 -2.92 14.29 5.60
CA PRO A 20 -3.37 13.36 6.63
C PRO A 20 -4.90 13.27 6.78
N GLY A 21 -5.66 14.15 6.13
CA GLY A 21 -7.12 14.10 6.11
C GLY A 21 -7.68 12.87 5.38
N ILE A 22 -9.00 12.69 5.50
CA ILE A 22 -9.74 11.70 4.72
C ILE A 22 -9.81 12.23 3.27
N PRO A 23 -9.23 11.52 2.29
CA PRO A 23 -9.29 11.97 0.90
C PRO A 23 -10.74 11.87 0.39
N ASP A 24 -11.14 12.86 -0.41
CA ASP A 24 -12.42 12.82 -1.10
C ASP A 24 -12.32 11.85 -2.28
N VAL A 25 -12.77 10.62 -2.05
CA VAL A 25 -12.73 9.54 -3.03
C VAL A 25 -14.14 9.10 -3.38
N ARG A 26 -14.39 8.89 -4.68
CA ARG A 26 -15.70 8.47 -5.19
C ARG A 26 -16.18 7.16 -4.54
N SER A 27 -15.28 6.20 -4.36
CA SER A 27 -15.57 4.92 -3.70
C SER A 27 -14.38 4.46 -2.87
N ARG A 28 -14.60 4.27 -1.56
CA ARG A 28 -13.58 3.80 -0.62
C ARG A 28 -13.09 2.41 -0.99
N GLU A 29 -14.01 1.50 -1.32
CA GLU A 29 -13.69 0.11 -1.68
C GLU A 29 -12.82 0.02 -2.93
N GLN A 30 -13.17 0.76 -3.99
CA GLN A 30 -12.38 0.79 -5.22
C GLN A 30 -11.00 1.42 -5.00
N THR A 31 -10.93 2.45 -4.16
CA THR A 31 -9.68 3.13 -3.79
C THR A 31 -8.73 2.17 -3.08
N MET A 32 -9.22 1.44 -2.07
CA MET A 32 -8.42 0.45 -1.33
C MET A 32 -7.98 -0.71 -2.23
N THR A 33 -8.91 -1.25 -3.03
CA THR A 33 -8.60 -2.32 -4.01
C THR A 33 -7.52 -1.88 -5.01
N SER A 34 -7.57 -0.62 -5.47
CA SER A 34 -6.58 -0.08 -6.40
C SER A 34 -5.17 -0.02 -5.78
N LEU A 35 -5.05 0.42 -4.52
CA LEU A 35 -3.78 0.44 -3.79
C LEU A 35 -3.26 -0.97 -3.49
N GLN A 36 -4.15 -1.92 -3.15
CA GLN A 36 -3.77 -3.32 -2.95
C GLN A 36 -3.25 -3.96 -4.24
N LEU A 37 -3.87 -3.65 -5.38
CA LEU A 37 -3.41 -4.10 -6.69
C LEU A 37 -2.04 -3.51 -7.03
N LEU A 38 -1.82 -2.22 -6.78
CA LEU A 38 -0.54 -1.55 -6.97
C LEU A 38 0.59 -2.26 -6.19
N ALA A 39 0.37 -2.50 -4.90
CA ALA A 39 1.33 -3.20 -4.05
C ALA A 39 1.62 -4.62 -4.55
N SER A 40 0.58 -5.35 -4.95
CA SER A 40 0.68 -6.71 -5.48
C SER A 40 1.46 -6.76 -6.79
N LEU A 41 1.24 -5.80 -7.69
CA LEU A 41 1.97 -5.68 -8.95
C LEU A 41 3.45 -5.38 -8.71
N TYR A 42 3.79 -4.49 -7.77
CA TYR A 42 5.18 -4.26 -7.39
C TYR A 42 5.84 -5.50 -6.80
N ARG A 43 5.13 -6.26 -5.97
CA ARG A 43 5.65 -7.53 -5.44
C ARG A 43 5.95 -8.52 -6.57
N LEU A 44 5.03 -8.67 -7.54
CA LEU A 44 5.21 -9.55 -8.70
C LEU A 44 6.38 -9.11 -9.61
N GLN A 45 6.68 -7.82 -9.67
CA GLN A 45 7.81 -7.27 -10.41
C GLN A 45 9.14 -7.32 -9.66
N ALA A 46 9.21 -8.01 -8.51
CA ALA A 46 10.38 -8.03 -7.64
C ALA A 46 10.86 -6.62 -7.25
N LYS A 47 9.92 -5.70 -7.02
CA LYS A 47 10.14 -4.34 -6.52
C LYS A 47 9.65 -4.23 -5.07
N PRO A 48 10.35 -4.85 -4.11
CA PRO A 48 9.83 -5.03 -2.75
C PRO A 48 9.68 -3.71 -1.99
N ILE A 49 10.54 -2.72 -2.24
CA ILE A 49 10.46 -1.42 -1.57
C ILE A 49 9.19 -0.68 -1.97
N GLN A 50 8.88 -0.62 -3.27
CA GLN A 50 7.64 -0.01 -3.75
C GLN A 50 6.39 -0.76 -3.27
N ALA A 51 6.46 -2.09 -3.14
CA ALA A 51 5.38 -2.89 -2.57
C ALA A 51 5.16 -2.56 -1.07
N LEU A 52 6.24 -2.43 -0.28
CA LEU A 52 6.17 -2.01 1.12
C LEU A 52 5.52 -0.62 1.24
N GLU A 53 6.02 0.37 0.50
CA GLU A 53 5.47 1.72 0.53
C GLU A 53 3.99 1.74 0.13
N SER A 54 3.60 0.95 -0.87
CA SER A 54 2.20 0.84 -1.31
C SER A 54 1.29 0.23 -0.24
N PHE A 55 1.75 -0.81 0.47
CA PHE A 55 0.98 -1.37 1.59
C PHE A 55 0.91 -0.44 2.80
N LEU A 56 1.95 0.37 3.07
CA LEU A 56 1.91 1.41 4.09
C LEU A 56 0.89 2.50 3.76
N LEU A 57 0.82 2.92 2.49
CA LEU A 57 -0.23 3.85 2.03
C LEU A 57 -1.63 3.26 2.20
N LEU A 58 -1.82 1.98 1.85
CA LEU A 58 -3.08 1.27 2.03
C LEU A 58 -3.47 1.21 3.52
N GLN A 59 -2.55 0.80 4.39
CA GLN A 59 -2.77 0.75 5.83
C GLN A 59 -3.19 2.12 6.40
N SER A 60 -2.49 3.18 6.00
CA SER A 60 -2.79 4.55 6.44
C SER A 60 -4.16 5.00 5.95
N LEU A 61 -4.52 4.66 4.72
CA LEU A 61 -5.84 4.98 4.17
C LEU A 61 -6.95 4.23 4.91
N CYS A 62 -6.81 2.92 5.12
CA CYS A 62 -7.78 2.10 5.84
C CYS A 62 -8.01 2.66 7.26
N GLN A 63 -6.95 3.02 7.99
CA GLN A 63 -7.05 3.66 9.30
C GLN A 63 -7.83 4.98 9.25
N ARG A 64 -7.52 5.85 8.29
CA ARG A 64 -8.23 7.14 8.11
C ARG A 64 -9.71 6.96 7.79
N LEU A 65 -10.06 5.90 7.07
CA LEU A 65 -11.44 5.57 6.71
C LEU A 65 -12.19 4.78 7.80
N GLY A 66 -11.53 4.41 8.90
CA GLY A 66 -12.10 3.58 9.96
C GLY A 66 -12.23 2.09 9.60
N ASP A 67 -11.57 1.64 8.53
CA ASP A 67 -11.52 0.24 8.11
C ASP A 67 -10.41 -0.52 8.85
N ASN A 68 -10.74 -1.00 10.05
CA ASN A 68 -9.81 -1.75 10.87
C ASN A 68 -9.42 -3.10 10.25
N LEU A 69 -10.32 -3.74 9.51
CA LEU A 69 -10.06 -5.03 8.87
C LEU A 69 -9.06 -4.85 7.73
N GLY A 70 -9.29 -3.88 6.85
CA GLY A 70 -8.36 -3.54 5.77
C GLY A 70 -6.98 -3.11 6.29
N ALA A 71 -6.94 -2.34 7.39
CA ALA A 71 -5.68 -1.96 8.02
C ALA A 71 -4.90 -3.18 8.55
N ALA A 72 -5.59 -4.12 9.21
CA ALA A 72 -4.98 -5.35 9.70
C ALA A 72 -4.50 -6.25 8.55
N GLU A 73 -5.27 -6.35 7.45
CA GLU A 73 -4.86 -7.10 6.26
C GLU A 73 -3.60 -6.49 5.63
N ALA A 74 -3.55 -5.17 5.47
CA ALA A 74 -2.37 -4.47 4.95
C ALA A 74 -1.14 -4.71 5.83
N LEU A 75 -1.28 -4.66 7.16
CA LEU A 75 -0.21 -5.02 8.10
C LEU A 75 0.25 -6.47 7.93
N CYS A 76 -0.67 -7.43 7.77
CA CYS A 76 -0.30 -8.83 7.51
C CYS A 76 0.52 -8.98 6.23
N GLN A 77 0.19 -8.22 5.17
CA GLN A 77 0.97 -8.22 3.94
C GLN A 77 2.35 -7.59 4.12
N LEU A 78 2.46 -6.48 4.88
CA LEU A 78 3.73 -5.86 5.23
C LEU A 78 4.64 -6.82 6.00
N THR A 79 4.13 -7.45 7.07
CA THR A 79 4.88 -8.44 7.85
C THR A 79 5.36 -9.58 6.97
N ARG A 80 4.49 -10.13 6.11
CA ARG A 80 4.88 -11.20 5.18
C ARG A 80 6.00 -10.76 4.24
N LEU A 81 5.91 -9.55 3.69
CA LEU A 81 6.92 -9.02 2.78
C LEU A 81 8.25 -8.77 3.49
N LEU A 82 8.25 -8.22 4.70
CA LEU A 82 9.46 -7.99 5.49
C LEU A 82 10.14 -9.30 5.88
N LEU A 83 9.38 -10.34 6.22
CA LEU A 83 9.92 -11.67 6.46
C LEU A 83 10.55 -12.28 5.19
N GLN A 84 9.92 -12.09 4.02
CA GLN A 84 10.49 -12.51 2.73
C GLN A 84 11.79 -11.78 2.38
N LEU A 85 11.98 -10.57 2.89
CA LEU A 85 13.18 -9.76 2.73
C LEU A 85 14.21 -10.01 3.84
N GLU A 86 14.02 -11.03 4.67
CA GLU A 86 14.90 -11.38 5.79
C GLU A 86 15.10 -10.21 6.78
N CYS A 87 14.07 -9.37 6.94
CA CYS A 87 14.03 -8.22 7.85
C CYS A 87 13.09 -8.45 9.05
N PRO A 88 13.28 -9.51 9.87
CA PRO A 88 12.31 -9.89 10.90
C PRO A 88 12.19 -8.88 12.05
N SER A 89 13.22 -8.07 12.30
CA SER A 89 13.17 -7.00 13.30
C SER A 89 12.17 -5.90 12.93
N GLN A 90 12.00 -5.62 11.64
CA GLN A 90 11.05 -4.66 11.11
C GLN A 90 9.63 -5.24 10.99
N ALA A 91 9.52 -6.58 10.97
CA ALA A 91 8.24 -7.28 10.83
C ALA A 91 7.47 -7.42 12.16
N GLN A 92 8.11 -7.08 13.28
CA GLN A 92 7.52 -7.08 14.62
C GLN A 92 6.59 -5.88 14.77
N VAL A 93 5.38 -6.13 15.28
CA VAL A 93 4.37 -5.11 15.63
C VAL A 93 4.45 -4.82 17.12
#